data_AF-A0A257JBD0-F1
#
_entry.id   AF-A0A257JBD0-F1
#
_cell.length_a   1.000
_cell.length_b   1.000
_cell.length_c   1.000
_cell.angle_alpha   90.00
_cell.angle_beta   90.00
_cell.angle_gamma   90.00
#
_symmetry.space_group_name_H-M   'P 1'
#
loop_
_entity.id
_entity.type
_entity.pdbx_description
1 polymer ?
#
loop_
_entity_poly.entity_id
_entity_poly.type
_entity_poly.pdbx_seq_one_letter_code
_entity_poly.pdbx_strand_id
1 'polypeptide(L)'
;PVPYQPTSLTTREARLVSRGGETQRGDVIDEVAIAPTDWAWARCDATMPFPGTPDATQICLKHGFDPKRLYQVVFKAADPYVLGIGLAAWRDLGAFFKTAQADDHGTPNPIARQVKHSIARGVSQSGNYLRGWLHLGFNQAEDGRQVHDGMWPIIAGRRIALNFRWAQPDGVLELYQAGSEGPQW
;
A
#
# COMPACT_ATOMS: atom_id res chain seq x y z
N PRO A 1 -5.42 -3.58 -10.06
CA PRO A 1 -6.01 -2.23 -9.82
C PRO A 1 -4.91 -1.24 -9.48
N VAL A 2 -4.67 -0.25 -10.34
CA VAL A 2 -3.73 0.85 -10.05
C VAL A 2 -4.32 1.64 -8.89
N PRO A 3 -3.77 1.58 -7.66
CA PRO A 3 -4.50 2.04 -6.48
C PRO A 3 -4.63 3.56 -6.39
N TYR A 4 -3.91 4.29 -7.24
CA TYR A 4 -3.76 5.74 -7.12
C TYR A 4 -4.11 6.41 -8.45
N GLN A 5 -5.09 7.30 -8.40
CA GLN A 5 -5.51 8.10 -9.55
C GLN A 5 -4.63 9.35 -9.68
N PRO A 6 -4.44 9.93 -10.88
CA PRO A 6 -3.75 11.20 -11.04
C PRO A 6 -4.56 12.37 -10.46
N THR A 7 -3.87 13.42 -10.00
CA THR A 7 -4.51 14.67 -9.57
C THR A 7 -5.19 15.45 -10.71
N SER A 8 -4.85 15.13 -11.95
CA SER A 8 -5.33 15.81 -13.16
C SER A 8 -5.31 14.86 -14.35
N LEU A 9 -6.30 14.96 -15.23
CA LEU A 9 -6.32 14.25 -16.51
C LEU A 9 -5.58 15.02 -17.62
N THR A 10 -5.01 16.20 -17.32
CA THR A 10 -4.18 16.95 -18.26
C THR A 10 -2.92 16.16 -18.58
N THR A 11 -2.82 15.64 -19.80
CA THR A 11 -1.68 14.80 -20.24
C THR A 11 -0.32 15.46 -20.01
N ARG A 12 -0.21 16.79 -20.15
CA ARG A 12 1.04 17.54 -19.97
C ARG A 12 1.54 17.58 -18.52
N GLU A 13 0.71 17.26 -17.54
CA GLU A 13 1.09 17.17 -16.13
C GLU A 13 1.64 15.78 -15.75
N ALA A 14 1.67 14.84 -16.70
CA ALA A 14 2.21 13.51 -16.55
C ALA A 14 3.19 13.19 -17.69
N ARG A 15 4.01 12.15 -17.50
CA ARG A 15 4.99 11.69 -18.49
C ARG A 15 4.73 10.24 -18.83
N LEU A 16 4.51 9.95 -20.11
CA LEU A 16 4.44 8.59 -20.63
C LEU A 16 5.67 8.30 -21.49
N VAL A 17 6.27 7.14 -21.27
CA VAL A 17 7.36 6.62 -22.09
C VAL A 17 7.10 5.18 -22.50
N SER A 18 7.70 4.78 -23.63
CA SER A 18 7.83 3.39 -24.03
C SER A 18 9.29 2.94 -23.92
N ARG A 19 9.54 1.67 -23.58
CA ARG A 19 10.87 1.09 -23.45
C ARG A 19 10.95 -0.21 -24.23
N GLY A 20 12.11 -0.52 -24.80
CA GLY A 20 12.39 -1.83 -25.39
C GLY A 20 12.61 -2.92 -24.33
N GLY A 21 13.04 -2.54 -23.13
CA GLY A 21 13.23 -3.48 -22.01
C GLY A 21 13.77 -2.82 -20.75
N GLU A 22 13.85 -3.61 -19.68
CA GLU A 22 14.45 -3.21 -18.40
C GLU A 22 15.21 -4.41 -17.79
N THR A 23 16.44 -4.20 -17.31
CA THR A 23 17.22 -5.26 -16.68
C THR A 23 16.76 -5.50 -15.24
N GLN A 24 17.17 -6.61 -14.63
CA GLN A 24 16.90 -6.86 -13.19
C GLN A 24 17.58 -5.84 -12.25
N ARG A 25 18.48 -5.00 -12.77
CA ARG A 25 19.11 -3.90 -12.04
C ARG A 25 18.39 -2.57 -12.23
N GLY A 26 17.33 -2.54 -13.05
CA GLY A 26 16.59 -1.32 -13.39
C GLY A 26 17.23 -0.52 -14.53
N ASP A 27 18.16 -1.10 -15.30
CA ASP A 27 18.74 -0.40 -16.45
C ASP A 27 17.70 -0.37 -17.58
N VAL A 28 17.34 0.84 -17.99
CA VAL A 28 16.33 1.08 -19.02
C VAL A 28 16.94 0.98 -20.42
N ILE A 29 16.29 0.25 -21.31
CA ILE A 29 16.73 0.03 -22.69
C ILE A 29 15.72 0.67 -23.66
N ASP A 30 16.22 1.48 -24.61
CA ASP A 30 15.44 2.08 -25.70
C ASP A 30 14.22 2.88 -25.18
N GLU A 31 14.43 3.78 -24.20
CA GLU A 31 13.35 4.66 -23.71
C GLU A 31 13.04 5.75 -24.75
N VAL A 32 11.77 5.86 -25.12
CA VAL A 32 11.24 6.88 -26.02
C VAL A 32 10.07 7.57 -25.34
N ALA A 33 10.15 8.90 -25.22
CA ALA A 33 9.05 9.70 -24.70
C ALA A 33 7.89 9.74 -25.70
N ILE A 34 6.66 9.56 -25.20
CA ILE A 34 5.44 9.71 -26.00
C ILE A 34 4.92 11.12 -25.80
N ALA A 35 4.77 11.88 -26.89
CA ALA A 35 4.35 13.27 -26.82
C ALA A 35 2.96 13.39 -26.16
N PRO A 36 2.70 14.43 -25.34
CA PRO A 36 1.40 14.61 -24.69
C PRO A 36 0.19 14.76 -25.64
N THR A 37 0.44 14.91 -26.94
CA THR A 37 -0.59 14.96 -27.99
C THR A 37 -0.94 13.58 -28.56
N ASP A 38 -0.17 12.55 -28.21
CA ASP A 38 -0.31 11.18 -28.74
C ASP A 38 -0.87 10.20 -27.70
N TRP A 39 -1.25 10.70 -26.52
CA TRP A 39 -1.91 9.90 -25.49
C TRP A 39 -2.84 10.73 -24.59
N ALA A 40 -3.79 10.07 -23.93
CA ALA A 40 -4.74 10.67 -23.01
C ALA A 40 -5.08 9.73 -21.84
N TRP A 41 -5.47 10.30 -20.70
CA TRP A 41 -6.12 9.56 -19.60
C TRP A 41 -7.57 9.24 -19.97
N ALA A 42 -7.76 8.13 -20.67
CA ALA A 42 -9.03 7.79 -21.28
C ALA A 42 -9.15 6.30 -21.58
N ARG A 43 -10.40 5.84 -21.62
CA ARG A 43 -10.77 4.56 -22.21
C ARG A 43 -11.03 4.75 -23.70
N CYS A 44 -10.35 3.96 -24.52
CA CYS A 44 -10.60 3.92 -25.96
C CYS A 44 -10.52 2.50 -26.50
N ASP A 45 -11.24 2.26 -27.59
CA ASP A 45 -11.31 0.98 -28.30
C ASP A 45 -11.62 1.21 -29.78
N ALA A 46 -11.91 0.15 -30.54
CA ALA A 46 -12.21 0.24 -31.96
C ALA A 46 -13.50 1.04 -32.27
N THR A 47 -14.45 1.09 -31.34
CA THR A 47 -15.71 1.85 -31.47
C THR A 47 -15.57 3.28 -30.98
N MET A 48 -14.61 3.54 -30.09
CA MET A 48 -14.30 4.84 -29.54
C MET A 48 -12.79 5.11 -29.62
N PRO A 49 -12.28 5.54 -30.79
CA PRO A 49 -10.85 5.74 -30.99
C PRO A 49 -10.33 6.94 -30.20
N PHE A 50 -9.01 7.13 -30.22
CA PHE A 50 -8.33 8.27 -29.60
C PHE A 50 -9.03 9.61 -29.93
N PRO A 51 -9.26 10.49 -28.92
CA PRO A 51 -8.74 10.44 -27.56
C PRO A 51 -9.55 9.59 -26.56
N GLY A 52 -10.65 8.95 -26.96
CA GLY A 52 -11.48 8.14 -26.07
C GLY A 52 -12.37 8.94 -25.10
N THR A 53 -12.96 8.26 -24.13
CA THR A 53 -13.68 8.88 -22.99
C THR A 53 -12.74 9.06 -21.80
N PRO A 54 -12.64 10.26 -21.20
CA PRO A 54 -11.79 10.49 -20.03
C PRO A 54 -12.00 9.47 -18.91
N ASP A 55 -10.92 8.86 -18.43
CA ASP A 55 -10.91 7.83 -17.40
C ASP A 55 -9.55 7.84 -16.70
N ALA A 56 -9.54 8.15 -15.40
CA ALA A 56 -8.34 8.24 -14.56
C ALA A 56 -7.61 6.89 -14.39
N THR A 57 -8.23 5.78 -14.79
CA THR A 57 -7.73 4.42 -14.62
C THR A 57 -7.21 3.78 -15.90
N GLN A 58 -7.27 4.51 -17.03
CA GLN A 58 -6.92 4.00 -18.36
C GLN A 58 -6.02 4.99 -19.11
N ILE A 59 -5.20 4.44 -20.02
CA ILE A 59 -4.39 5.22 -20.95
C ILE A 59 -4.85 4.88 -22.37
N CYS A 60 -5.24 5.90 -23.14
CA CYS A 60 -5.50 5.78 -24.56
C CYS A 60 -4.29 6.27 -25.36
N LEU A 61 -3.72 5.41 -26.21
CA LEU A 61 -2.65 5.76 -27.15
C LEU A 61 -3.21 5.98 -28.56
N LYS A 62 -2.82 7.10 -29.18
CA LYS A 62 -3.27 7.47 -30.54
C LYS A 62 -2.96 6.43 -31.62
N HIS A 63 -1.84 5.74 -31.47
CA HIS A 63 -1.38 4.71 -32.41
C HIS A 63 -1.44 3.29 -31.82
N GLY A 64 -2.16 3.11 -30.71
CA GLY A 64 -2.25 1.85 -29.99
C GLY A 64 -0.98 1.49 -29.22
N PHE A 65 -1.07 0.39 -28.46
CA PHE A 65 0.07 -0.18 -27.74
C PHE A 65 0.80 -1.20 -28.62
N ASP A 66 2.12 -1.06 -28.73
CA ASP A 66 3.00 -2.11 -29.26
C ASP A 66 3.21 -3.21 -28.18
N PRO A 67 2.77 -4.45 -28.42
CA PRO A 67 2.93 -5.55 -27.46
C PRO A 67 4.38 -5.97 -27.21
N LYS A 68 5.35 -5.47 -27.99
CA LYS A 68 6.79 -5.73 -27.81
C LYS A 68 7.48 -4.70 -26.89
N ARG A 69 6.76 -3.69 -26.41
CA ARG A 69 7.31 -2.60 -25.60
C ARG A 69 6.72 -2.57 -24.20
N LEU A 70 7.50 -2.05 -23.25
CA LEU A 70 7.03 -1.70 -21.92
C LEU A 70 6.58 -0.24 -21.91
N TYR A 71 5.56 0.08 -21.11
CA TYR A 71 5.05 1.45 -20.98
C TYR A 71 5.09 1.88 -19.52
N GLN A 72 5.63 3.07 -19.27
CA GLN A 72 5.68 3.65 -17.93
C GLN A 72 5.04 5.02 -17.95
N VAL A 73 4.03 5.21 -17.11
CA VAL A 73 3.45 6.52 -16.83
C VAL A 73 3.92 7.01 -15.46
N VAL A 74 4.35 8.26 -15.39
CA VAL A 74 4.72 8.96 -14.15
C VAL A 74 3.81 10.16 -14.00
N PHE A 75 3.15 10.25 -12.85
CA PHE A 75 2.16 11.29 -12.58
C PHE A 75 2.12 11.62 -11.09
N LYS A 76 1.59 12.79 -10.75
CA LYS A 76 1.26 13.14 -9.38
C LYS A 76 -0.05 12.45 -9.00
N ALA A 77 0.00 11.54 -8.04
CA ALA A 77 -1.19 10.84 -7.55
C ALA A 77 -2.00 11.70 -6.56
N ALA A 78 -3.32 11.53 -6.61
CA ALA A 78 -4.29 12.08 -5.67
C ALA A 78 -4.53 11.10 -4.51
N ASP A 79 -4.88 11.66 -3.36
CA ASP A 79 -5.41 10.93 -2.19
C ASP A 79 -4.66 9.64 -1.82
N PRO A 80 -3.33 9.68 -1.61
CA PRO A 80 -2.58 8.49 -1.23
C PRO A 80 -3.06 7.98 0.14
N TYR A 81 -3.39 6.69 0.20
CA TYR A 81 -3.77 6.04 1.45
C TYR A 81 -2.68 6.15 2.52
N VAL A 82 -3.07 6.54 3.73
CA VAL A 82 -2.23 6.46 4.92
C VAL A 82 -2.30 5.03 5.47
N LEU A 83 -1.67 4.08 4.75
CA LEU A 83 -1.79 2.64 5.03
C LEU A 83 -1.28 2.24 6.43
N GLY A 84 -0.40 3.03 7.03
CA GLY A 84 0.10 2.82 8.39
C GLY A 84 -0.91 3.11 9.52
N ILE A 85 -2.02 3.80 9.24
CA ILE A 85 -2.97 4.24 10.29
C ILE A 85 -3.59 3.07 11.07
N GLY A 86 -3.75 1.91 10.40
CA GLY A 86 -4.26 0.69 11.03
C GLY A 86 -3.36 0.13 12.14
N LEU A 87 -2.08 0.53 12.19
CA LEU A 87 -1.17 0.15 13.29
C LEU A 87 -1.55 0.90 14.59
N ALA A 88 -1.81 2.20 14.48
CA ALA A 88 -2.25 3.03 15.60
C ALA A 88 -3.64 2.63 16.09
N ALA A 89 -4.59 2.45 15.16
CA ALA A 89 -5.94 2.02 15.50
C ALA A 89 -5.97 0.70 16.29
N TRP A 90 -5.13 -0.27 15.93
CA TRP A 90 -5.03 -1.54 16.66
C TRP A 90 -4.43 -1.39 18.06
N ARG A 91 -3.39 -0.55 18.19
CA ARG A 91 -2.79 -0.20 19.49
C ARG A 91 -3.85 0.40 20.42
N ASP A 92 -4.59 1.40 19.94
CA ASP A 92 -5.54 2.14 20.77
C ASP A 92 -6.74 1.27 21.15
N LEU A 93 -7.22 0.43 20.22
CA LEU A 93 -8.27 -0.54 20.53
C LEU A 93 -7.82 -1.55 21.60
N GLY A 94 -6.60 -2.07 21.49
CA GLY A 94 -6.03 -2.96 22.50
C GLY A 94 -5.87 -2.29 23.87
N ALA A 95 -5.39 -1.04 23.88
CA ALA A 95 -5.23 -0.26 25.10
C ALA A 95 -6.57 0.04 25.77
N PHE A 96 -7.57 0.46 25.00
CA PHE A 96 -8.93 0.70 25.44
C PHE A 96 -9.49 -0.52 26.16
N PHE A 97 -9.55 -1.66 25.46
CA PHE A 97 -10.14 -2.87 26.01
C PHE A 97 -9.40 -3.39 27.24
N LYS A 98 -8.06 -3.26 27.27
CA LYS A 98 -7.25 -3.73 28.40
C LYS A 98 -7.35 -2.83 29.63
N THR A 99 -7.46 -1.51 29.47
CA THR A 99 -7.21 -0.57 30.58
C THR A 99 -8.29 0.49 30.82
N ALA A 100 -9.05 0.89 29.80
CA ALA A 100 -10.02 1.97 29.93
C ALA A 100 -11.33 1.53 30.61
N GLN A 101 -12.00 2.47 31.29
CA GLN A 101 -13.36 2.26 31.83
C GLN A 101 -14.44 2.65 30.81
N ALA A 102 -14.19 3.66 30.00
CA ALA A 102 -15.09 4.20 28.97
C ALA A 102 -14.25 4.88 27.88
N ASP A 103 -14.87 5.16 26.73
CA ASP A 103 -14.26 5.96 25.66
C ASP A 103 -14.36 7.47 25.94
N ASP A 104 -13.85 8.29 25.02
CA ASP A 104 -13.85 9.76 25.15
C ASP A 104 -15.26 10.39 25.14
N HIS A 105 -16.27 9.63 24.69
CA HIS A 105 -17.68 10.04 24.70
C HIS A 105 -18.44 9.49 25.91
N GLY A 106 -17.77 8.77 26.81
CA GLY A 106 -18.36 8.16 28.00
C GLY A 106 -19.07 6.83 27.73
N THR A 107 -18.94 6.24 26.54
CA THR A 107 -19.44 4.89 26.26
C THR A 107 -18.66 3.89 27.10
N PRO A 108 -19.30 3.07 27.97
CA PRO A 108 -18.58 2.13 28.81
C PRO A 108 -17.79 1.09 28.00
N ASN A 109 -16.58 0.77 28.45
CA ASN A 109 -15.84 -0.39 27.94
C ASN A 109 -16.56 -1.67 28.40
N PRO A 110 -17.06 -2.51 27.47
CA PRO A 110 -17.88 -3.68 27.80
C PRO A 110 -17.14 -4.74 28.63
N ILE A 111 -15.80 -4.71 28.64
CA ILE A 111 -14.95 -5.66 29.37
C ILE A 111 -14.01 -5.00 30.36
N ALA A 112 -14.32 -3.77 30.79
CA ALA A 112 -13.53 -3.03 31.78
C ALA A 112 -13.26 -3.89 33.02
N ARG A 113 -12.01 -3.91 33.49
CA ARG A 113 -11.54 -4.65 34.69
C ARG A 113 -11.66 -6.19 34.59
N GLN A 114 -12.02 -6.75 33.43
CA GLN A 114 -12.10 -8.21 33.24
C GLN A 114 -10.83 -8.80 32.62
N VAL A 115 -10.05 -8.00 31.88
CA VAL A 115 -8.84 -8.45 31.19
C VAL A 115 -7.67 -8.56 32.17
N LYS A 116 -7.18 -9.78 32.40
CA LYS A 116 -5.96 -10.05 33.19
C LYS A 116 -4.70 -10.12 32.33
N HIS A 117 -4.84 -10.68 31.12
CA HIS A 117 -3.78 -10.82 30.13
C HIS A 117 -4.35 -10.57 28.74
N SER A 118 -3.53 -9.99 27.86
CA SER A 118 -3.84 -9.79 26.45
C SER A 118 -2.72 -10.37 25.59
N ILE A 119 -3.06 -11.30 24.69
CA ILE A 119 -2.11 -11.95 23.80
C ILE A 119 -2.59 -11.75 22.36
N ALA A 120 -1.75 -11.16 21.51
CA ALA A 120 -2.05 -11.01 20.09
C ALA A 120 -1.62 -12.26 19.33
N ARG A 121 -2.49 -12.82 18.48
CA ARG A 121 -2.18 -13.99 17.64
C ARG A 121 -2.46 -13.69 16.17
N GLY A 122 -1.56 -14.08 15.28
CA GLY A 122 -1.69 -13.88 13.85
C GLY A 122 -1.07 -15.01 13.06
N VAL A 123 -1.68 -15.38 11.94
CA VAL A 123 -1.21 -16.43 11.01
C VAL A 123 -0.98 -15.81 9.62
N SER A 124 0.12 -16.18 8.97
CA SER A 124 0.46 -15.68 7.63
C SER A 124 0.57 -14.15 7.61
N GLN A 125 -0.20 -13.44 6.77
CA GLN A 125 -0.17 -11.98 6.67
C GLN A 125 -0.49 -11.27 7.99
N SER A 126 -1.45 -11.77 8.79
CA SER A 126 -1.74 -11.20 10.11
C SER A 126 -0.59 -11.43 11.11
N GLY A 127 0.19 -12.50 10.94
CA GLY A 127 1.43 -12.69 11.69
C GLY A 127 2.51 -11.70 11.26
N ASN A 128 2.66 -11.44 9.95
CA ASN A 128 3.56 -10.41 9.43
C ASN A 128 3.17 -9.02 9.94
N TYR A 129 1.87 -8.76 10.09
CA TYR A 129 1.35 -7.56 10.73
C TYR A 129 1.81 -7.46 12.18
N LEU A 130 1.63 -8.48 13.02
CA LEU A 130 2.07 -8.44 14.41
C LEU A 130 3.58 -8.21 14.55
N ARG A 131 4.39 -8.84 13.68
CA ARG A 131 5.84 -8.62 13.65
C ARG A 131 6.20 -7.19 13.30
N GLY A 132 5.55 -6.62 12.26
CA GLY A 132 5.76 -5.24 11.86
C GLY A 132 5.32 -4.24 12.92
N TRP A 133 4.14 -4.47 13.50
CA TRP A 133 3.55 -3.67 14.57
C TRP A 133 4.45 -3.63 15.81
N LEU A 134 4.97 -4.78 16.24
CA LEU A 134 5.91 -4.85 17.37
C LEU A 134 7.22 -4.14 17.05
N HIS A 135 7.79 -4.39 15.87
CA HIS A 135 9.04 -3.77 15.45
C HIS A 135 8.98 -2.25 15.42
N LEU A 136 7.85 -1.69 14.97
CA LEU A 136 7.59 -0.25 14.91
C LEU A 136 7.25 0.36 16.28
N GLY A 137 7.25 -0.44 17.36
CA GLY A 137 7.03 0.05 18.72
C GLY A 137 5.56 0.24 19.11
N PHE A 138 4.60 -0.24 18.30
CA PHE A 138 3.18 -0.04 18.60
C PHE A 138 2.69 -0.85 19.81
N ASN A 139 3.52 -1.72 20.42
CA ASN A 139 3.19 -2.34 21.71
C ASN A 139 3.27 -1.39 22.91
N GLN A 140 3.49 -0.11 22.67
CA GLN A 140 3.41 0.97 23.65
C GLN A 140 2.23 1.89 23.29
N ALA A 141 1.26 2.01 24.20
CA ALA A 141 0.14 2.95 24.11
C ALA A 141 0.63 4.40 24.27
N GLU A 142 -0.23 5.38 23.98
CA GLU A 142 0.10 6.81 24.07
C GLU A 142 0.42 7.28 25.49
N ASP A 143 -0.10 6.57 26.50
CA ASP A 143 0.23 6.78 27.92
C ASP A 143 1.54 6.08 28.36
N GLY A 144 2.25 5.47 27.41
CA GLY A 144 3.51 4.76 27.63
C GLY A 144 3.37 3.32 28.13
N ARG A 145 2.14 2.81 28.35
CA ARG A 145 1.92 1.44 28.87
C ARG A 145 1.97 0.38 27.78
N GLN A 146 2.30 -0.84 28.17
CA GLN A 146 2.30 -2.00 27.28
C GLN A 146 0.87 -2.43 26.89
N VAL A 147 0.60 -2.56 25.59
CA VAL A 147 -0.71 -2.96 25.06
C VAL A 147 -0.95 -4.47 25.23
N HIS A 148 -0.14 -5.33 24.61
CA HIS A 148 -0.28 -6.79 24.72
C HIS A 148 0.87 -7.40 25.53
N ASP A 149 0.56 -8.32 26.43
CA ASP A 149 1.51 -9.01 27.32
C ASP A 149 2.32 -10.09 26.57
N GLY A 150 1.80 -10.56 25.43
CA GLY A 150 2.49 -11.49 24.54
C GLY A 150 2.01 -11.39 23.11
N MET A 151 2.80 -11.92 22.18
CA MET A 151 2.46 -12.00 20.76
C MET A 151 2.86 -13.36 20.19
N TRP A 152 1.97 -13.95 19.40
CA TRP A 152 2.16 -15.25 18.75
C TRP A 152 1.96 -15.13 17.22
N PRO A 153 2.98 -14.61 16.49
CA PRO A 153 3.00 -14.62 15.04
C PRO A 153 3.36 -16.02 14.51
N ILE A 154 2.55 -16.56 13.60
CA ILE A 154 2.65 -17.93 13.08
C ILE A 154 2.79 -17.89 11.56
N ILE A 155 3.73 -18.65 11.00
CA ILE A 155 4.03 -18.68 9.55
C ILE A 155 4.19 -17.25 9.01
N ALA A 156 4.84 -16.40 9.80
CA ALA A 156 4.98 -14.99 9.55
C ALA A 156 6.41 -14.72 9.09
N GLY A 157 6.75 -15.00 7.83
CA GLY A 157 8.12 -14.87 7.33
C GLY A 157 8.60 -13.43 7.08
N ARG A 158 7.74 -12.42 7.34
CA ARG A 158 7.98 -11.02 6.96
C ARG A 158 7.49 -10.03 8.02
N ARG A 159 7.76 -8.75 7.79
CA ARG A 159 7.01 -7.63 8.39
C ARG A 159 6.13 -6.99 7.33
N ILE A 160 4.86 -6.74 7.63
CA ILE A 160 3.97 -6.10 6.66
C ILE A 160 4.46 -4.68 6.34
N ALA A 161 4.43 -4.33 5.07
CA ALA A 161 5.09 -3.15 4.55
C ALA A 161 4.04 -2.05 4.33
N LEU A 162 3.58 -1.40 5.41
CA LEU A 162 2.48 -0.40 5.37
C LEU A 162 2.92 1.05 5.62
N ASN A 163 4.05 1.27 6.27
CA ASN A 163 4.50 2.61 6.70
C ASN A 163 5.52 3.25 5.74
N PHE A 164 5.24 3.24 4.44
CA PHE A 164 6.00 3.98 3.45
C PHE A 164 5.11 4.35 2.26
N ARG A 165 5.58 5.31 1.47
CA ARG A 165 4.84 5.81 0.31
C ARG A 165 4.67 4.72 -0.74
N TRP A 166 3.46 4.57 -1.27
CA TRP A 166 3.10 3.54 -2.25
C TRP A 166 3.20 2.10 -1.73
N ALA A 167 3.09 1.93 -0.41
CA ALA A 167 2.99 0.63 0.22
C ALA A 167 1.93 -0.26 -0.44
N GLN A 168 2.23 -1.56 -0.52
CA GLN A 168 1.33 -2.58 -1.04
C GLN A 168 1.02 -3.53 0.12
N PRO A 169 -0.23 -3.53 0.64
CA PRO A 169 -0.60 -4.38 1.76
C PRO A 169 -0.57 -5.87 1.39
N ASP A 170 -0.72 -6.18 0.10
CA ASP A 170 -0.67 -7.51 -0.48
C ASP A 170 0.45 -7.55 -1.54
N GLY A 171 1.35 -8.52 -1.43
CA GLY A 171 2.56 -8.61 -2.26
C GLY A 171 3.24 -9.97 -2.16
N VAL A 172 3.70 -10.49 -3.29
CA VAL A 172 4.44 -11.77 -3.41
C VAL A 172 5.94 -11.59 -3.18
N LEU A 173 6.71 -12.69 -3.07
CA LEU A 173 8.16 -12.63 -2.79
C LEU A 173 8.92 -12.14 -4.03
N GLU A 174 9.02 -10.81 -4.22
CA GLU A 174 9.94 -10.23 -5.20
C GLU A 174 11.20 -9.70 -4.51
N LEU A 175 12.34 -9.83 -5.20
CA LEU A 175 13.69 -9.61 -4.67
C LEU A 175 13.91 -8.19 -4.08
N TYR A 176 13.06 -7.23 -4.45
CA TYR A 176 13.16 -5.82 -4.04
C TYR A 176 11.90 -5.29 -3.37
N GLN A 177 10.95 -6.16 -3.01
CA GLN A 177 9.77 -5.72 -2.27
C GLN A 177 10.08 -5.54 -0.79
N ALA A 178 9.63 -4.41 -0.25
CA ALA A 178 9.75 -4.09 1.17
C ALA A 178 9.05 -5.15 2.04
N GLY A 179 9.57 -5.35 3.25
CA GLY A 179 9.02 -6.30 4.22
C GLY A 179 9.61 -7.72 4.14
N SER A 180 10.37 -8.03 3.09
CA SER A 180 11.20 -9.24 3.05
C SER A 180 12.28 -9.18 4.12
N GLU A 181 12.42 -10.25 4.88
CA GLU A 181 13.52 -10.44 5.82
C GLU A 181 14.48 -11.50 5.30
N GLY A 182 15.71 -11.49 5.81
CA GLY A 182 16.64 -12.60 5.61
C GLY A 182 16.06 -13.93 6.12
N PRO A 183 16.74 -15.06 5.83
CA PRO A 183 16.27 -16.38 6.24
C PRO A 183 15.86 -16.39 7.72
N GLN A 184 14.63 -16.85 7.98
CA GLN A 184 14.12 -17.09 9.32
C GLN A 184 14.49 -18.54 9.66
N TRP A 185 15.50 -18.72 10.52
CA TRP A 185 15.85 -20.03 11.09
C TRP A 185 15.14 -20.25 12.43
#